data_AF-A0A847TS31-F1
#
_entry.id   AF-A0A847TS31-F1
#
_cell.length_a   1.000
_cell.length_b   1.000
_cell.length_c   1.000
_cell.angle_alpha   90.00
_cell.angle_beta   90.00
_cell.angle_gamma   90.00
#
_symmetry.space_group_name_H-M   'P 1'
#
loop_
_entity.id
_entity.type
_entity.pdbx_description
1 polymer ?
#
loop_
_entity_poly.entity_id
_entity_poly.type
_entity_poly.pdbx_seq_one_letter_code
_entity_poly.pdbx_strand_id
1 'polypeptide(L)'
;MPPTSDKKPRTHNKIPSDPSESAEQAIDDSGWEESILHPGFDDDIYYPHVRYGRYTDGEFHQTALQHLSEPIPESATTASTGIYFLTRKEQQRVKFGVSAKTIQESCEQDGRVAYTIVAESDALEKKIPAQTIVSWLMTFAQEVLAIEQDEYQLLYSGGRSIHLHTDYYVAQRCLEDLKADVIEFNQTENAELDVSLYKPKSQFRLVGARHRDTDLSKVSIQSDAKRADLTSAGNQSHPLALPHTIPHKRKKNSLVAGNADRSVLPNEYETRLHPAYIKQNYSEETVAVPEFDESYTNRYFSPYALTEDGERSVCILEPTGGPYTKLESQEIYVPSYVYAARGADGEYEMFRRKAPVLLSKPDFDKWNYQLGDRVVIIGGQSRNSRIFTVDKFDAEAAAGTLALDGDNREDALRWLEIQEYDIGASGMHGERKFKATSQDEKIRQIQSELERGEREPRYPEVLSVSCSLLQNGGWQRAWDWNKSVWDDKFDPEETHRLLSDVIQRYPEDYGHIEIPPR
;
A
#
# COMPACT_ATOMS: atom_id res chain seq x y z
N MET A 1 -44.70 -80.91 -25.32
CA MET A 1 -43.97 -82.10 -24.84
C MET A 1 -42.49 -81.73 -24.70
N PRO A 2 -41.78 -82.32 -23.72
CA PRO A 2 -40.79 -81.70 -22.81
C PRO A 2 -39.35 -81.74 -23.40
N PRO A 3 -38.22 -81.58 -22.66
CA PRO A 3 -37.96 -81.08 -21.28
C PRO A 3 -36.75 -80.10 -21.10
N THR A 4 -36.74 -79.45 -19.92
CA THR A 4 -35.67 -79.07 -18.95
C THR A 4 -34.16 -78.99 -19.29
N SER A 5 -33.51 -77.97 -18.71
CA SER A 5 -32.23 -77.93 -17.91
C SER A 5 -31.57 -76.55 -18.13
N ASP A 6 -30.84 -75.88 -17.24
CA ASP A 6 -30.44 -76.00 -15.84
C ASP A 6 -29.99 -74.58 -15.43
N LYS A 7 -30.34 -74.12 -14.23
CA LYS A 7 -29.82 -72.85 -13.66
C LYS A 7 -28.59 -73.16 -12.79
N LYS A 8 -27.42 -72.67 -13.19
CA LYS A 8 -26.26 -72.42 -12.30
C LYS A 8 -26.26 -70.95 -11.84
N PRO A 9 -25.90 -70.64 -10.59
CA PRO A 9 -25.71 -69.26 -10.16
C PRO A 9 -24.34 -68.74 -10.62
N ARG A 10 -24.33 -67.58 -11.29
CA ARG A 10 -23.11 -66.81 -11.55
C ARG A 10 -22.79 -65.98 -10.32
N THR A 11 -21.61 -66.22 -9.74
CA THR A 11 -20.95 -65.34 -8.79
C THR A 11 -20.45 -64.09 -9.53
N HIS A 12 -20.88 -62.91 -9.10
CA HIS A 12 -20.28 -61.64 -9.51
C HIS A 12 -19.02 -61.39 -8.68
N ASN A 13 -17.85 -61.72 -9.22
CA ASN A 13 -16.62 -61.06 -8.80
C ASN A 13 -16.53 -59.75 -9.58
N LYS A 14 -16.84 -58.62 -8.93
CA LYS A 14 -16.42 -57.31 -9.39
C LYS A 14 -14.92 -57.18 -9.15
N ILE A 15 -14.18 -57.01 -10.25
CA ILE A 15 -12.83 -56.46 -10.27
C ILE A 15 -12.97 -54.98 -9.87
N PRO A 16 -12.17 -54.43 -8.94
CA PRO A 16 -12.20 -53.01 -8.65
C PRO A 16 -11.62 -52.25 -9.84
N SER A 17 -12.45 -51.39 -10.43
CA SER A 17 -12.05 -50.30 -11.30
C SER A 17 -11.33 -49.21 -10.49
N ASP A 18 -10.23 -48.73 -11.05
CA ASP A 18 -9.60 -47.41 -10.91
C ASP A 18 -9.32 -46.85 -9.49
N PRO A 19 -8.04 -46.62 -9.11
CA PRO A 19 -7.69 -45.97 -7.85
C PRO A 19 -7.76 -44.43 -7.90
N SER A 20 -8.34 -43.82 -8.93
CA SER A 20 -8.35 -42.35 -9.11
C SER A 20 -9.62 -41.62 -8.64
N GLU A 21 -10.59 -42.31 -8.01
CA GLU A 21 -11.89 -41.70 -7.66
C GLU A 21 -12.21 -41.69 -6.15
N SER A 22 -11.23 -41.91 -5.27
CA SER A 22 -11.44 -41.97 -3.81
C SER A 22 -10.57 -41.04 -2.97
N ALA A 23 -10.01 -39.98 -3.56
CA ALA A 23 -9.18 -38.99 -2.84
C ALA A 23 -9.80 -37.58 -2.71
N GLU A 24 -11.13 -37.45 -2.82
CA GLU A 24 -11.86 -36.27 -2.32
C GLU A 24 -12.51 -36.62 -0.96
N GLN A 25 -11.69 -36.97 0.02
CA GLN A 25 -12.08 -36.80 1.41
C GLN A 25 -11.62 -35.42 1.85
N ALA A 26 -12.59 -34.57 2.18
CA ALA A 26 -12.40 -33.28 2.80
C ALA A 26 -11.45 -33.45 4.00
N ILE A 27 -10.21 -33.01 3.80
CA ILE A 27 -9.28 -32.80 4.90
C ILE A 27 -9.78 -31.53 5.58
N ASP A 28 -10.43 -31.71 6.72
CA ASP A 28 -10.80 -30.67 7.66
C ASP A 28 -9.53 -29.88 8.06
N ASP A 29 -9.47 -28.60 7.66
CA ASP A 29 -8.35 -27.68 7.93
C ASP A 29 -8.17 -27.41 9.45
N SER A 30 -9.11 -27.83 10.31
CA SER A 30 -9.07 -27.54 11.76
C SER A 30 -8.31 -28.57 12.62
N GLY A 31 -7.97 -29.75 12.07
CA GLY A 31 -7.37 -30.85 12.85
C GLY A 31 -5.84 -30.97 12.79
N TRP A 32 -5.16 -30.18 11.96
CA TRP A 32 -3.71 -30.33 11.68
C TRP A 32 -2.80 -29.48 12.54
N GLU A 33 -3.32 -28.54 13.33
CA GLU A 33 -2.50 -27.45 13.89
C GLU A 33 -1.53 -27.86 15.00
N GLU A 34 -1.71 -29.00 15.68
CA GLU A 34 -0.93 -29.28 16.90
C GLU A 34 0.11 -30.42 16.84
N SER A 35 0.10 -31.33 15.86
CA SER A 35 0.86 -32.60 16.02
C SER A 35 2.15 -32.78 15.21
N ILE A 36 2.51 -31.88 14.28
CA ILE A 36 3.71 -32.05 13.41
C ILE A 36 4.66 -30.84 13.43
N LEU A 37 4.29 -29.74 14.08
CA LEU A 37 5.16 -28.58 14.20
C LEU A 37 6.13 -28.77 15.38
N HIS A 38 7.42 -29.02 15.11
CA HIS A 38 8.41 -28.94 16.18
C HIS A 38 8.44 -27.49 16.73
N PRO A 39 8.41 -27.31 18.07
CA PRO A 39 8.50 -25.99 18.68
C PRO A 39 9.92 -25.45 18.50
N GLY A 40 10.11 -24.56 17.54
CA GLY A 40 11.41 -23.92 17.28
C GLY A 40 11.70 -23.54 15.82
N PHE A 41 10.68 -23.38 14.97
CA PHE A 41 10.88 -22.94 13.58
C PHE A 41 10.52 -21.46 13.42
N ASP A 42 11.40 -20.69 12.78
CA ASP A 42 11.12 -19.32 12.30
C ASP A 42 10.02 -19.39 11.24
N ASP A 43 8.80 -19.00 11.60
CA ASP A 43 7.68 -18.81 10.65
C ASP A 43 7.83 -17.53 9.80
N ASP A 44 8.92 -16.78 10.03
CA ASP A 44 9.17 -15.45 9.50
C ASP A 44 9.87 -15.42 8.12
N ILE A 45 10.38 -16.56 7.64
CA ILE A 45 11.13 -16.63 6.38
C ILE A 45 10.19 -16.97 5.21
N TYR A 46 10.16 -16.09 4.21
CA TYR A 46 9.47 -16.33 2.96
C TYR A 46 10.38 -16.95 1.89
N TYR A 47 9.79 -17.87 1.13
CA TYR A 47 10.45 -18.63 0.08
C TYR A 47 9.79 -18.36 -1.27
N PRO A 48 10.51 -17.86 -2.28
CA PRO A 48 9.92 -17.48 -3.54
C PRO A 48 9.60 -18.72 -4.40
N HIS A 49 8.35 -18.84 -4.79
CA HIS A 49 7.87 -19.89 -5.69
C HIS A 49 7.20 -19.28 -6.91
N VAL A 50 7.30 -19.98 -8.03
CA VAL A 50 6.59 -19.64 -9.26
C VAL A 50 5.68 -20.79 -9.64
N ARG A 51 4.53 -20.46 -10.21
CA ARG A 51 3.63 -21.47 -10.77
C ARG A 51 4.08 -21.79 -12.18
N TYR A 52 4.47 -23.05 -12.40
CA TYR A 52 4.68 -23.59 -13.74
C TYR A 52 3.42 -24.26 -14.27
N GLY A 53 3.28 -24.26 -15.59
CA GLY A 53 2.20 -24.98 -16.24
C GLY A 53 2.51 -25.36 -17.66
N ARG A 54 1.56 -26.09 -18.24
CA ARG A 54 1.58 -26.53 -19.63
C ARG A 54 0.19 -26.47 -20.22
N TYR A 55 0.12 -26.29 -21.53
CA TYR A 55 -1.12 -26.44 -22.28
C TYR A 55 -1.14 -27.79 -22.97
N THR A 56 -2.18 -28.58 -22.71
CA THR A 56 -2.45 -29.84 -23.42
C THR A 56 -3.83 -29.71 -24.05
N ASP A 57 -3.95 -29.89 -25.36
CA ASP A 57 -5.23 -29.81 -26.08
C ASP A 57 -6.06 -28.52 -25.86
N GLY A 58 -5.40 -27.42 -25.48
CA GLY A 58 -6.04 -26.14 -25.20
C GLY A 58 -6.44 -25.95 -23.74
N GLU A 59 -6.33 -26.98 -22.92
CA GLU A 59 -6.52 -26.90 -21.48
C GLU A 59 -5.21 -26.56 -20.76
N PHE A 60 -5.31 -25.67 -19.79
CA PHE A 60 -4.20 -25.33 -18.92
C PHE A 60 -4.09 -26.35 -17.79
N HIS A 61 -2.94 -27.01 -17.70
CA HIS A 61 -2.60 -27.90 -16.59
C HIS A 61 -1.49 -27.28 -15.77
N GLN A 62 -1.81 -26.94 -14.53
CA GLN A 62 -0.82 -26.55 -13.54
C GLN A 62 0.04 -27.75 -13.16
N THR A 63 1.36 -27.60 -13.26
CA THR A 63 2.29 -28.70 -12.97
C THR A 63 2.62 -28.73 -11.48
N ALA A 64 3.05 -27.59 -10.92
CA ALA A 64 3.32 -27.40 -9.51
C ALA A 64 3.55 -25.91 -9.19
N LEU A 65 3.50 -25.57 -7.90
CA LEU A 65 4.10 -24.36 -7.36
C LEU A 65 5.49 -24.73 -6.85
N GLN A 66 6.53 -24.14 -7.43
CA GLN A 66 7.89 -24.63 -7.26
C GLN A 66 8.85 -23.51 -6.87
N HIS A 67 9.81 -23.83 -5.99
CA HIS A 67 10.79 -22.86 -5.51
C HIS A 67 11.69 -22.40 -6.67
N LEU A 68 11.99 -21.10 -6.75
CA LEU A 68 12.77 -20.54 -7.88
C LEU A 68 14.20 -21.09 -8.00
N SER A 69 14.75 -21.65 -6.93
CA SER A 69 16.07 -22.29 -6.97
C SER A 69 16.05 -23.74 -7.48
N GLU A 70 14.87 -24.32 -7.64
CA GLU A 70 14.74 -25.68 -8.18
C GLU A 70 14.74 -25.65 -9.71
N PRO A 71 15.13 -26.76 -10.38
CA PRO A 71 15.06 -26.84 -11.83
C PRO A 71 13.62 -26.67 -12.34
N ILE A 72 13.49 -25.94 -13.45
CA ILE A 72 12.22 -25.84 -14.19
C ILE A 72 11.73 -27.25 -14.55
N PRO A 73 10.44 -27.59 -14.32
CA PRO A 73 9.91 -28.89 -14.71
C PRO A 73 10.07 -29.12 -16.21
N GLU A 74 10.56 -30.30 -16.62
CA GLU A 74 10.76 -30.63 -18.04
C GLU A 74 9.48 -30.51 -18.88
N SER A 75 8.32 -30.69 -18.25
CA SER A 75 7.01 -30.61 -18.90
C SER A 75 6.42 -29.19 -18.92
N ALA A 76 7.05 -28.21 -18.28
CA ALA A 76 6.55 -26.84 -18.21
C ALA A 76 6.81 -26.10 -19.52
N THR A 77 5.79 -25.41 -20.02
CA THR A 77 5.91 -24.49 -21.17
C THR A 77 5.60 -23.06 -20.78
N THR A 78 4.91 -22.83 -19.66
CA THR A 78 4.58 -21.50 -19.14
C THR A 78 4.96 -21.35 -17.67
N ALA A 79 5.12 -20.10 -17.25
CA ALA A 79 5.25 -19.70 -15.86
C ALA A 79 4.32 -18.51 -15.57
N SER A 80 3.91 -18.36 -14.30
CA SER A 80 3.16 -17.17 -13.87
C SER A 80 4.01 -15.91 -13.88
N THR A 81 3.39 -14.76 -14.15
CA THR A 81 4.01 -13.45 -13.90
C THR A 81 4.24 -13.20 -12.41
N GLY A 82 3.38 -13.77 -11.56
CA GLY A 82 3.48 -13.70 -10.10
C GLY A 82 4.51 -14.66 -9.52
N ILE A 83 5.31 -14.15 -8.59
CA ILE A 83 6.19 -14.87 -7.66
C ILE A 83 5.52 -14.86 -6.30
N TYR A 84 5.24 -16.05 -5.78
CA TYR A 84 4.50 -16.29 -4.54
C TYR A 84 5.49 -16.55 -3.40
N PHE A 85 5.37 -15.78 -2.32
CA PHE A 85 6.30 -15.81 -1.20
C PHE A 85 5.74 -16.67 -0.07
N LEU A 86 6.04 -17.97 -0.11
CA LEU A 86 5.46 -18.97 0.79
C LEU A 86 6.19 -18.99 2.13
N THR A 87 5.45 -19.17 3.22
CA THR A 87 6.00 -19.56 4.51
C THR A 87 6.49 -21.01 4.47
N ARG A 88 7.28 -21.41 5.46
CA ARG A 88 7.71 -22.81 5.60
C ARG A 88 6.54 -23.78 5.78
N LYS A 89 5.49 -23.37 6.52
CA LYS A 89 4.23 -24.13 6.69
C LYS A 89 3.56 -24.35 5.34
N GLU A 90 3.48 -23.32 4.50
CA GLU A 90 2.89 -23.43 3.16
C GLU A 90 3.72 -24.30 2.21
N GLN A 91 5.06 -24.23 2.26
CA GLN A 91 5.92 -25.15 1.51
C GLN A 91 5.65 -26.62 1.86
N GLN A 92 5.47 -26.92 3.15
CA GLN A 92 5.11 -28.26 3.59
C GLN A 92 3.73 -28.66 3.07
N ARG A 93 2.72 -27.77 3.18
CA ARG A 93 1.37 -28.01 2.66
C ARG A 93 1.38 -28.35 1.16
N VAL A 94 2.16 -27.63 0.34
CA VAL A 94 2.34 -27.97 -1.09
C VAL A 94 2.88 -29.38 -1.26
N LYS A 95 3.90 -29.77 -0.48
CA LYS A 95 4.49 -31.12 -0.53
C LYS A 95 3.53 -32.23 -0.08
N PHE A 96 2.61 -31.91 0.83
CA PHE A 96 1.58 -32.83 1.31
C PHE A 96 0.29 -32.83 0.46
N GLY A 97 0.33 -32.21 -0.73
CA GLY A 97 -0.75 -32.31 -1.71
C GLY A 97 -1.87 -31.28 -1.57
N VAL A 98 -1.70 -30.25 -0.71
CA VAL A 98 -2.61 -29.10 -0.73
C VAL A 98 -2.56 -28.44 -2.10
N SER A 99 -3.73 -28.09 -2.63
CA SER A 99 -3.81 -27.52 -3.97
C SER A 99 -2.97 -26.23 -4.04
N ALA A 100 -2.14 -26.14 -5.08
CA ALA A 100 -1.33 -24.96 -5.29
C ALA A 100 -2.19 -23.69 -5.48
N LYS A 101 -3.42 -23.84 -6.00
CA LYS A 101 -4.41 -22.75 -6.07
C LYS A 101 -4.72 -22.16 -4.69
N THR A 102 -4.96 -23.00 -3.69
CA THR A 102 -5.25 -22.58 -2.31
C THR A 102 -4.08 -21.78 -1.72
N ILE A 103 -2.85 -22.25 -1.93
CA ILE A 103 -1.65 -21.56 -1.43
C ILE A 103 -1.43 -20.22 -2.15
N GLN A 104 -1.66 -20.18 -3.46
CA GLN A 104 -1.58 -18.93 -4.24
C GLN A 104 -2.62 -17.91 -3.77
N GLU A 105 -3.86 -18.33 -3.51
CA GLU A 105 -4.92 -17.46 -3.00
C GLU A 105 -4.58 -16.89 -1.62
N SER A 106 -3.99 -17.69 -0.72
CA SER A 106 -3.49 -17.20 0.57
C SER A 106 -2.40 -16.14 0.37
N CYS A 107 -1.43 -16.39 -0.50
CA CYS A 107 -0.37 -15.41 -0.78
C CYS A 107 -0.94 -14.11 -1.37
N GLU A 108 -1.91 -14.19 -2.29
CA GLU A 108 -2.57 -13.04 -2.91
C GLU A 108 -3.36 -12.21 -1.89
N GLN A 109 -4.10 -12.87 -0.99
CA GLN A 109 -4.84 -12.22 0.10
C GLN A 109 -3.91 -11.49 1.08
N ASP A 110 -2.75 -12.08 1.37
CA ASP A 110 -1.76 -11.52 2.30
C ASP A 110 -0.84 -10.49 1.64
N GLY A 111 -1.01 -10.17 0.36
CA GLY A 111 -0.11 -9.28 -0.39
C GLY A 111 1.31 -9.84 -0.57
N ARG A 112 1.49 -11.15 -0.43
CA ARG A 112 2.76 -11.89 -0.55
C ARG A 112 3.04 -12.35 -1.98
N VAL A 113 2.77 -11.48 -2.95
CA VAL A 113 2.98 -11.76 -4.37
C VAL A 113 3.60 -10.56 -5.07
N ALA A 114 4.69 -10.80 -5.78
CA ALA A 114 5.32 -9.83 -6.67
C ALA A 114 5.04 -10.24 -8.13
N TYR A 115 4.48 -9.34 -8.93
CA TYR A 115 4.21 -9.59 -10.33
C TYR A 115 5.30 -8.96 -11.19
N THR A 116 5.95 -9.77 -12.02
CA THR A 116 6.97 -9.30 -12.97
C THR A 116 6.31 -8.36 -13.97
N ILE A 117 6.92 -7.20 -14.24
CA ILE A 117 6.44 -6.30 -15.30
C ILE A 117 6.83 -6.91 -16.65
N VAL A 118 5.81 -7.20 -17.45
CA VAL A 118 5.93 -7.74 -18.80
C VAL A 118 5.00 -6.96 -19.72
N ALA A 119 5.40 -6.80 -20.98
CA ALA A 119 4.54 -6.26 -22.04
C ALA A 119 4.58 -7.19 -23.26
N GLU A 120 3.48 -7.27 -23.99
CA GLU A 120 3.36 -8.08 -25.20
C GLU A 120 2.61 -7.29 -26.27
N SER A 121 2.98 -7.50 -27.53
CA SER A 121 2.12 -7.14 -28.65
C SER A 121 2.06 -8.27 -29.65
N ASP A 122 0.86 -8.60 -30.11
CA ASP A 122 0.58 -9.60 -31.13
C ASP A 122 0.36 -9.00 -32.54
N ALA A 123 0.69 -7.72 -32.71
CA ALA A 123 0.48 -6.97 -33.94
C ALA A 123 1.28 -7.51 -35.15
N LEU A 124 2.21 -8.46 -34.97
CA LEU A 124 2.82 -9.18 -36.10
C LEU A 124 1.78 -9.96 -36.91
N GLU A 125 0.67 -10.38 -36.30
CA GLU A 125 -0.46 -11.01 -36.99
C GLU A 125 -1.13 -10.03 -37.96
N LYS A 126 -1.24 -8.77 -37.56
CA LYS A 126 -1.77 -7.67 -38.38
C LYS A 126 -0.75 -7.13 -39.39
N LYS A 127 0.39 -7.82 -39.55
CA LYS A 127 1.49 -7.47 -40.46
C LYS A 127 2.16 -6.13 -40.12
N ILE A 128 2.06 -5.67 -38.87
CA ILE A 128 2.88 -4.55 -38.40
C ILE A 128 4.36 -4.97 -38.43
N PRO A 129 5.29 -4.13 -38.91
CA PRO A 129 6.71 -4.45 -38.92
C PRO A 129 7.25 -4.75 -37.51
N ALA A 130 8.13 -5.75 -37.41
CA ALA A 130 8.72 -6.15 -36.13
C ALA A 130 9.41 -4.97 -35.43
N GLN A 131 10.10 -4.11 -36.19
CA GLN A 131 10.77 -2.93 -35.67
C GLN A 131 9.80 -1.93 -35.04
N THR A 132 8.60 -1.78 -35.61
CA THR A 132 7.58 -0.89 -35.03
C THR A 132 7.11 -1.42 -33.68
N ILE A 133 6.89 -2.73 -33.57
CA ILE A 133 6.50 -3.36 -32.31
C ILE A 133 7.62 -3.29 -31.27
N VAL A 134 8.86 -3.53 -31.69
CA VAL A 134 10.03 -3.38 -30.83
C VAL A 134 10.16 -1.93 -30.35
N SER A 135 9.94 -0.95 -31.23
CA SER A 135 9.91 0.46 -30.86
C SER A 135 8.85 0.73 -29.80
N TRP A 136 7.61 0.25 -29.97
CA TRP A 136 6.56 0.42 -28.94
C TRP A 136 6.96 -0.15 -27.59
N LEU A 137 7.51 -1.37 -27.57
CA LEU A 137 7.94 -2.01 -26.33
C LEU A 137 9.09 -1.23 -25.66
N MET A 138 10.08 -0.80 -26.44
CA MET A 138 11.20 -0.01 -25.93
C MET A 138 10.76 1.36 -25.42
N THR A 139 9.92 2.08 -26.17
CA THR A 139 9.34 3.36 -25.74
C THR A 139 8.52 3.18 -24.47
N PHE A 140 7.69 2.14 -24.37
CA PHE A 140 6.95 1.85 -23.14
C PHE A 140 7.90 1.61 -21.96
N ALA A 141 8.95 0.80 -22.14
CA ALA A 141 9.93 0.55 -21.08
C ALA A 141 10.72 1.81 -20.69
N GLN A 142 11.16 2.61 -21.65
CA GLN A 142 12.09 3.72 -21.39
C GLN A 142 11.37 5.01 -20.99
N GLU A 143 10.21 5.30 -21.59
CA GLU A 143 9.52 6.58 -21.40
C GLU A 143 8.39 6.48 -20.38
N VAL A 144 7.64 5.37 -20.36
CA VAL A 144 6.55 5.17 -19.39
C VAL A 144 7.09 4.56 -18.10
N LEU A 145 7.88 3.50 -18.22
CA LEU A 145 8.44 2.81 -17.06
C LEU A 145 9.77 3.43 -16.58
N ALA A 146 10.49 4.21 -17.40
CA ALA A 146 11.82 4.72 -17.04
C ALA A 146 12.81 3.59 -16.67
N ILE A 147 12.76 2.48 -17.40
CA ILE A 147 13.65 1.32 -17.30
C ILE A 147 14.74 1.42 -18.37
N GLU A 148 15.99 1.23 -17.94
CA GLU A 148 17.16 1.28 -18.83
C GLU A 148 17.25 0.05 -19.74
N GLN A 149 17.95 0.18 -20.88
CA GLN A 149 17.99 -0.85 -21.92
C GLN A 149 18.57 -2.20 -21.47
N ASP A 150 19.48 -2.20 -20.49
CA ASP A 150 20.10 -3.41 -19.95
C ASP A 150 19.27 -4.09 -18.86
N GLU A 151 18.13 -3.51 -18.47
CA GLU A 151 17.24 -4.00 -17.42
C GLU A 151 15.97 -4.67 -17.95
N TYR A 152 15.87 -4.81 -19.28
CA TYR A 152 14.82 -5.60 -19.94
C TYR A 152 15.35 -6.44 -21.10
N GLN A 153 14.57 -7.45 -21.47
CA GLN A 153 14.84 -8.35 -22.59
C GLN A 153 13.67 -8.36 -23.56
N LEU A 154 13.98 -8.24 -24.85
CA LEU A 154 13.04 -8.45 -25.94
C LEU A 154 13.05 -9.91 -26.37
N LEU A 155 11.87 -10.51 -26.47
CA LEU A 155 11.69 -11.91 -26.79
C LEU A 155 10.70 -12.09 -27.94
N TYR A 156 11.05 -12.88 -28.95
CA TYR A 156 10.08 -13.37 -29.92
C TYR A 156 9.35 -14.58 -29.35
N SER A 157 8.02 -14.58 -29.36
CA SER A 157 7.21 -15.65 -28.74
C SER A 157 7.26 -17.01 -29.46
N GLY A 158 7.88 -17.06 -30.64
CA GLY A 158 7.84 -18.19 -31.56
C GLY A 158 6.64 -18.15 -32.50
N GLY A 159 5.70 -17.21 -32.33
CA GLY A 159 4.48 -17.13 -33.14
C GLY A 159 4.23 -15.75 -33.70
N ARG A 160 3.21 -15.10 -33.17
CA ARG A 160 2.68 -13.82 -33.66
C ARG A 160 2.98 -12.63 -32.76
N SER A 161 3.80 -12.79 -31.73
CA SER A 161 4.02 -11.73 -30.75
C SER A 161 5.49 -11.51 -30.40
N ILE A 162 5.77 -10.28 -29.98
CA ILE A 162 7.03 -9.86 -29.39
C ILE A 162 6.72 -9.42 -27.96
N HIS A 163 7.55 -9.89 -27.04
CA HIS A 163 7.39 -9.68 -25.61
C HIS A 163 8.56 -8.84 -25.11
N LEU A 164 8.30 -8.05 -24.09
CA LEU A 164 9.29 -7.40 -23.26
C LEU A 164 9.16 -7.95 -21.85
N HIS A 165 10.29 -8.37 -21.29
CA HIS A 165 10.39 -8.85 -19.91
C HIS A 165 11.38 -7.98 -19.15
N THR A 166 10.98 -7.45 -18.01
CA THR A 166 11.84 -6.62 -17.16
C THR A 166 12.36 -7.39 -15.96
N ASP A 167 13.41 -6.86 -15.33
CA ASP A 167 13.89 -7.27 -14.02
C ASP A 167 13.07 -6.74 -12.83
N TYR A 168 12.02 -5.97 -13.12
CA TYR A 168 11.22 -5.22 -12.17
C TYR A 168 9.89 -5.90 -11.84
N TYR A 169 9.38 -5.57 -10.66
CA TYR A 169 8.13 -6.11 -10.12
C TYR A 169 7.15 -5.02 -9.70
N VAL A 170 5.88 -5.38 -9.63
CA VAL A 170 4.81 -4.61 -9.00
C VAL A 170 4.06 -5.46 -7.98
N ALA A 171 3.54 -4.80 -6.94
CA ALA A 171 2.62 -5.44 -6.01
C ALA A 171 1.25 -5.66 -6.68
N GLN A 172 0.46 -6.60 -6.15
CA GLN A 172 -0.87 -6.92 -6.70
C GLN A 172 -1.77 -5.68 -6.88
N ARG A 173 -1.78 -4.79 -5.88
CA ARG A 173 -2.58 -3.55 -5.89
C ARG A 173 -2.22 -2.59 -7.03
N CYS A 174 -1.00 -2.64 -7.53
CA CYS A 174 -0.49 -1.76 -8.59
C CYS A 174 -0.74 -2.32 -9.99
N LEU A 175 -1.34 -3.52 -10.13
CA LEU A 175 -1.64 -4.10 -11.43
C LEU A 175 -2.64 -3.26 -12.22
N GLU A 176 -3.63 -2.64 -11.55
CA GLU A 176 -4.60 -1.78 -12.24
C GLU A 176 -3.99 -0.44 -12.67
N ASP A 177 -3.01 0.10 -11.92
CA ASP A 177 -2.26 1.30 -12.34
C ASP A 177 -1.41 1.01 -13.58
N LEU A 178 -0.60 -0.07 -13.55
CA LEU A 178 0.19 -0.52 -14.69
C LEU A 178 -0.68 -0.80 -15.93
N LYS A 179 -1.88 -1.32 -15.71
CA LYS A 179 -2.87 -1.53 -16.77
C LYS A 179 -3.39 -0.21 -17.34
N ALA A 180 -3.64 0.79 -16.50
CA ALA A 180 -4.06 2.12 -16.93
C ALA A 180 -2.97 2.80 -17.77
N ASP A 181 -1.71 2.72 -17.35
CA ASP A 181 -0.57 3.27 -18.09
C ASP A 181 -0.44 2.66 -19.49
N VAL A 182 -0.68 1.35 -19.63
CA VAL A 182 -0.63 0.67 -20.93
C VAL A 182 -1.81 1.08 -21.81
N ILE A 183 -2.99 1.30 -21.23
CA ILE A 183 -4.15 1.82 -21.97
C ILE A 183 -3.85 3.22 -22.50
N GLU A 184 -3.30 4.10 -21.67
CA GLU A 184 -2.92 5.46 -22.04
C GLU A 184 -1.80 5.46 -23.10
N PHE A 185 -0.78 4.63 -22.93
CA PHE A 185 0.30 4.46 -23.89
C PHE A 185 -0.22 4.01 -25.26
N ASN A 186 -1.11 2.99 -25.29
CA ASN A 186 -1.71 2.52 -26.54
C ASN A 186 -2.51 3.62 -27.25
N GLN A 187 -3.21 4.48 -26.49
CA GLN A 187 -3.97 5.60 -27.06
C GLN A 187 -3.05 6.71 -27.61
N THR A 188 -1.98 7.03 -26.89
CA THR A 188 -1.08 8.14 -27.21
C THR A 188 -0.13 7.80 -28.36
N GLU A 189 0.50 6.63 -28.29
CA GLU A 189 1.49 6.17 -29.29
C GLU A 189 0.85 5.41 -30.46
N ASN A 190 -0.48 5.28 -30.45
CA ASN A 190 -1.23 4.43 -31.38
C ASN A 190 -0.60 3.02 -31.46
N ALA A 191 -0.22 2.50 -30.29
CA ALA A 191 0.39 1.19 -30.09
C ALA A 191 -0.66 0.13 -29.78
N GLU A 192 -0.26 -1.14 -29.87
CA GLU A 192 -1.14 -2.29 -29.60
C GLU A 192 -0.50 -3.27 -28.60
N LEU A 193 -0.26 -2.81 -27.38
CA LEU A 193 0.18 -3.66 -26.27
C LEU A 193 -1.02 -4.39 -25.63
N ASP A 194 -0.83 -5.65 -25.24
CA ASP A 194 -1.88 -6.50 -24.64
C ASP A 194 -2.15 -6.11 -23.17
N VAL A 195 -3.26 -5.39 -22.98
CA VAL A 195 -3.76 -4.96 -21.67
C VAL A 195 -4.23 -6.14 -20.80
N SER A 196 -4.56 -7.29 -21.40
CA SER A 196 -5.12 -8.43 -20.67
C SER A 196 -4.10 -9.17 -19.80
N LEU A 197 -2.81 -8.84 -19.94
CA LEU A 197 -1.71 -9.39 -19.14
C LEU A 197 -1.73 -8.89 -17.69
N TYR A 198 -2.26 -7.70 -17.43
CA TYR A 198 -2.19 -7.03 -16.13
C TYR A 198 -3.33 -7.46 -15.21
N LYS A 199 -3.28 -8.73 -14.81
CA LYS A 199 -4.21 -9.36 -13.86
C LYS A 199 -3.50 -10.46 -13.05
N PRO A 200 -4.02 -10.81 -11.87
CA PRO A 200 -3.51 -11.93 -11.10
C PRO A 200 -3.49 -13.22 -11.92
N LYS A 201 -2.52 -14.09 -11.64
CA LYS A 201 -2.38 -15.41 -12.27
C LYS A 201 -2.20 -15.37 -13.80
N SER A 202 -1.82 -14.24 -14.40
CA SER A 202 -1.33 -14.20 -15.78
C SER A 202 -0.11 -15.10 -15.96
N GLN A 203 0.09 -15.54 -17.20
CA GLN A 203 1.17 -16.46 -17.56
C GLN A 203 1.89 -15.97 -18.80
N PHE A 204 3.17 -16.33 -18.87
CA PHE A 204 3.98 -16.17 -20.06
C PHE A 204 4.63 -17.49 -20.43
N ARG A 205 4.90 -17.68 -21.73
CA ARG A 205 5.70 -18.81 -22.21
C ARG A 205 7.17 -18.65 -21.81
N LEU A 206 7.80 -19.73 -21.35
CA LEU A 206 9.22 -19.79 -21.00
C LEU A 206 10.13 -19.58 -22.22
N VAL A 207 11.32 -19.03 -22.02
CA VAL A 207 12.36 -19.01 -23.06
C VAL A 207 12.75 -20.45 -23.38
N GLY A 208 12.97 -20.76 -24.66
CA GLY A 208 13.24 -22.11 -25.15
C GLY A 208 12.01 -23.00 -25.29
N ALA A 209 10.88 -22.67 -24.68
CA ALA A 209 9.65 -23.42 -24.88
C ALA A 209 9.12 -23.20 -26.31
N ARG A 210 8.70 -24.29 -26.94
CA ARG A 210 8.19 -24.28 -28.31
C ARG A 210 6.74 -23.83 -28.39
N HIS A 211 6.45 -23.03 -29.41
CA HIS A 211 5.10 -22.62 -29.75
C HIS A 211 4.33 -23.81 -30.33
N ARG A 212 3.12 -24.07 -29.82
CA ARG A 212 2.29 -25.21 -30.25
C ARG A 212 2.08 -25.25 -31.77
N ASP A 213 1.70 -24.12 -32.36
CA ASP A 213 1.28 -24.08 -33.76
C ASP A 213 2.42 -23.94 -34.78
N THR A 214 3.53 -23.30 -34.40
CA THR A 214 4.65 -23.04 -35.33
C THR A 214 5.89 -23.89 -35.03
N ASP A 215 5.91 -24.58 -33.89
CA ASP A 215 7.04 -25.37 -33.39
C ASP A 215 8.35 -24.56 -33.17
N LEU A 216 8.27 -23.22 -33.24
CA LEU A 216 9.41 -22.34 -33.00
C LEU A 216 9.56 -22.05 -31.51
N SER A 217 10.81 -21.98 -31.04
CA SER A 217 11.17 -21.62 -29.68
C SER A 217 10.90 -20.14 -29.40
N LYS A 218 10.52 -19.83 -28.15
CA LYS A 218 10.60 -18.45 -27.64
C LYS A 218 12.07 -18.08 -27.41
N VAL A 219 12.52 -16.96 -27.97
CA VAL A 219 13.96 -16.61 -28.02
C VAL A 219 14.20 -15.13 -27.82
N SER A 220 15.39 -14.77 -27.32
CA SER A 220 15.84 -13.39 -27.24
C SER A 220 16.09 -12.80 -28.62
N ILE A 221 15.74 -11.52 -28.79
CA ILE A 221 15.96 -10.78 -30.03
C ILE A 221 16.65 -9.45 -29.74
N GLN A 222 17.27 -8.87 -30.77
CA GLN A 222 17.90 -7.56 -30.70
C GLN A 222 16.88 -6.45 -31.01
N SER A 223 17.22 -5.20 -30.63
CA SER A 223 16.35 -4.03 -30.84
C SER A 223 16.12 -3.69 -32.31
N ASP A 224 17.00 -4.12 -33.22
CA ASP A 224 16.91 -3.88 -34.67
C ASP A 224 16.35 -5.09 -35.44
N ALA A 225 15.90 -6.14 -34.74
CA ALA A 225 15.50 -7.41 -35.32
C ALA A 225 14.40 -7.23 -36.39
N LYS A 226 14.64 -7.84 -37.55
CA LYS A 226 13.67 -7.94 -38.65
C LYS A 226 12.92 -9.26 -38.55
N ARG A 227 11.79 -9.34 -39.25
CA ARG A 227 10.96 -10.56 -39.25
C ARG A 227 11.73 -11.83 -39.65
N ALA A 228 12.68 -11.72 -40.59
CA ALA A 228 13.52 -12.84 -41.00
C ALA A 228 14.44 -13.34 -39.86
N ASP A 229 14.93 -12.43 -39.03
CA ASP A 229 15.81 -12.74 -37.89
C ASP A 229 15.03 -13.48 -36.80
N LEU A 230 13.76 -13.10 -36.56
CA LEU A 230 12.87 -13.76 -35.59
C LEU A 230 12.69 -15.25 -35.91
N THR A 231 12.37 -15.57 -37.17
CA THR A 231 12.14 -16.96 -37.60
C THR A 231 13.45 -17.76 -37.58
N SER A 232 14.57 -17.14 -37.98
CA SER A 232 15.88 -17.82 -37.92
C SER A 232 16.27 -18.17 -36.48
N ALA A 233 16.10 -17.24 -35.54
CA ALA A 233 16.38 -17.46 -34.13
C ALA A 233 15.44 -18.51 -33.51
N GLY A 234 14.13 -18.46 -33.79
CA GLY A 234 13.16 -19.39 -33.24
C GLY A 234 13.34 -20.85 -33.68
N ASN A 235 14.04 -21.10 -34.78
CA ASN A 235 14.35 -22.46 -35.25
C ASN A 235 15.49 -23.13 -34.45
N GLN A 236 16.23 -22.36 -33.66
CA GLN A 236 17.32 -22.89 -32.86
C GLN A 236 16.77 -23.53 -31.56
N SER A 237 17.49 -24.54 -31.07
CA SER A 237 17.18 -25.15 -29.78
C SER A 237 17.79 -24.30 -28.66
N HIS A 238 16.97 -23.92 -27.70
CA HIS A 238 17.39 -23.16 -26.53
C HIS A 238 16.93 -23.90 -25.26
N PRO A 239 17.75 -23.92 -24.20
CA PRO A 239 17.34 -24.48 -22.92
C PRO A 239 16.14 -23.72 -22.35
N LEU A 240 15.29 -24.43 -21.60
CA LEU A 240 14.22 -23.78 -20.86
C LEU A 240 14.81 -22.82 -19.83
N ALA A 241 14.33 -21.59 -19.85
CA ALA A 241 14.74 -20.57 -18.89
C ALA A 241 13.58 -19.66 -18.53
N LEU A 242 13.60 -19.18 -17.28
CA LEU A 242 12.89 -17.95 -16.95
C LEU A 242 13.61 -16.80 -17.68
N PRO A 243 12.87 -15.85 -18.28
CA PRO A 243 13.42 -14.69 -18.97
C PRO A 243 14.47 -13.94 -18.15
N HIS A 244 14.28 -13.89 -16.84
CA HIS A 244 15.23 -13.36 -15.87
C HIS A 244 15.36 -14.31 -14.68
N THR A 245 16.59 -14.60 -14.29
CA THR A 245 16.90 -15.31 -13.04
C THR A 245 17.63 -14.34 -12.15
N ILE A 246 16.96 -13.84 -11.11
CA ILE A 246 17.68 -13.20 -10.00
C ILE A 246 18.65 -14.26 -9.47
N PRO A 247 19.97 -14.01 -9.45
CA PRO A 247 20.88 -14.89 -8.75
C PRO A 247 20.53 -14.80 -7.27
N HIS A 248 19.79 -15.80 -6.79
CA HIS A 248 19.38 -15.93 -5.39
C HIS A 248 20.65 -16.14 -4.56
N LYS A 249 21.33 -15.04 -4.21
CA LYS A 249 22.44 -15.07 -3.27
C LYS A 249 21.79 -15.33 -1.92
N ARG A 250 21.96 -16.56 -1.40
CA ARG A 250 21.70 -16.92 0.00
C ARG A 250 22.50 -16.00 0.94
N LYS A 251 22.08 -14.74 1.10
CA LYS A 251 22.38 -13.99 2.30
C LYS A 251 21.31 -14.40 3.29
N LYS A 252 21.74 -15.02 4.40
CA LYS A 252 20.92 -15.22 5.59
C LYS A 252 20.61 -13.85 6.19
N ASN A 253 19.73 -13.10 5.54
CA ASN A 253 19.06 -12.00 6.20
C ASN A 253 17.80 -12.64 6.77
N SER A 254 17.81 -12.86 8.09
CA SER A 254 16.60 -13.15 8.85
C SER A 254 15.67 -11.97 8.60
N LEU A 255 14.66 -12.20 7.77
CA LEU A 255 13.54 -11.31 7.63
C LEU A 255 12.56 -11.79 8.69
N VAL A 256 12.27 -10.93 9.65
CA VAL A 256 11.26 -11.14 10.68
C VAL A 256 9.93 -10.70 10.06
N ALA A 257 8.94 -11.60 10.00
CA ALA A 257 7.59 -11.24 9.61
C ALA A 257 6.98 -10.47 10.79
N GLY A 258 6.67 -9.18 10.62
CA GLY A 258 6.13 -8.38 11.72
C GLY A 258 6.30 -6.88 11.66
N ASN A 259 7.10 -6.35 10.73
CA ASN A 259 7.23 -4.91 10.49
C ASN A 259 6.55 -4.56 9.17
N ALA A 260 5.40 -3.89 9.23
CA ALA A 260 4.66 -3.54 8.03
C ALA A 260 5.02 -2.13 7.48
N ASP A 261 6.11 -1.54 8.02
CA ASP A 261 6.97 -0.56 7.33
C ASP A 261 8.01 -1.22 6.41
N ARG A 262 8.06 -2.56 6.33
CA ARG A 262 8.89 -3.30 5.36
C ARG A 262 8.01 -4.05 4.38
N SER A 263 8.41 -4.07 3.12
CA SER A 263 7.79 -4.93 2.12
C SER A 263 7.73 -6.38 2.62
N VAL A 264 6.58 -7.04 2.44
CA VAL A 264 6.44 -8.48 2.71
C VAL A 264 7.26 -9.31 1.71
N LEU A 265 7.82 -8.65 0.70
CA LEU A 265 8.74 -9.22 -0.25
C LEU A 265 10.15 -9.24 0.36
N PRO A 266 10.93 -10.32 0.18
CA PRO A 266 12.35 -10.31 0.51
C PRO A 266 13.08 -9.12 -0.12
N ASN A 267 14.04 -8.50 0.58
CA ASN A 267 14.74 -7.28 0.14
C ASN A 267 15.20 -7.30 -1.33
N GLU A 268 15.65 -8.44 -1.84
CA GLU A 268 16.10 -8.57 -3.23
C GLU A 268 14.98 -8.34 -4.28
N TYR A 269 13.72 -8.59 -3.90
CA TYR A 269 12.54 -8.27 -4.71
C TYR A 269 11.99 -6.88 -4.40
N GLU A 270 12.09 -6.43 -3.13
CA GLU A 270 11.70 -5.07 -2.73
C GLU A 270 12.53 -4.00 -3.45
N THR A 271 13.86 -4.17 -3.50
CA THR A 271 14.76 -3.24 -4.24
C THR A 271 14.54 -3.22 -5.75
N ARG A 272 13.76 -4.18 -6.27
CA ARG A 272 13.37 -4.29 -7.68
C ARG A 272 11.88 -4.03 -7.89
N LEU A 273 11.17 -3.57 -6.87
CA LEU A 273 9.87 -2.94 -7.11
C LEU A 273 10.10 -1.71 -7.97
N HIS A 274 9.23 -1.53 -8.95
CA HIS A 274 9.41 -0.50 -9.94
C HIS A 274 9.13 0.90 -9.37
N PRO A 275 10.06 1.88 -9.48
CA PRO A 275 9.93 3.19 -8.84
C PRO A 275 8.62 3.94 -9.16
N ALA A 276 8.15 3.89 -10.40
CA ALA A 276 6.88 4.54 -10.79
C ALA A 276 5.65 3.93 -10.09
N TYR A 277 5.72 2.66 -9.69
CA TYR A 277 4.66 1.96 -8.93
C TYR A 277 4.98 1.84 -7.44
N ILE A 278 6.18 2.28 -7.04
CA ILE A 278 6.50 2.66 -5.67
C ILE A 278 5.92 4.07 -5.38
N LYS A 279 5.76 4.92 -6.41
CA LYS A 279 5.38 6.34 -6.36
C LYS A 279 3.93 6.71 -5.97
N GLN A 280 3.23 5.83 -5.26
CA GLN A 280 2.15 6.28 -4.34
C GLN A 280 2.61 6.33 -2.86
N ASN A 281 3.88 6.04 -2.58
CA ASN A 281 4.46 6.10 -1.23
C ASN A 281 5.71 6.99 -1.10
N TYR A 282 6.16 7.69 -2.15
CA TYR A 282 7.32 8.58 -2.07
C TYR A 282 7.10 9.81 -2.96
N SER A 283 6.74 10.95 -2.36
CA SER A 283 6.84 12.24 -3.04
C SER A 283 8.32 12.61 -3.18
N GLU A 284 8.67 13.16 -4.35
CA GLU A 284 9.99 13.67 -4.68
C GLU A 284 10.29 14.97 -3.93
N GLU A 285 10.49 14.86 -2.62
CA GLU A 285 11.48 15.66 -1.90
C GLU A 285 12.30 14.65 -1.10
N THR A 286 13.49 14.32 -1.60
CA THR A 286 14.47 13.52 -0.86
C THR A 286 15.01 14.34 0.31
N VAL A 287 14.18 14.52 1.33
CA VAL A 287 14.66 14.54 2.71
C VAL A 287 15.06 13.10 2.99
N ALA A 288 16.35 12.86 3.17
CA ALA A 288 16.89 11.55 3.55
C ALA A 288 15.95 10.86 4.54
N VAL A 289 15.46 9.67 4.18
CA VAL A 289 14.78 8.77 5.11
C VAL A 289 15.75 8.61 6.29
N PRO A 290 15.46 9.16 7.48
CA PRO A 290 16.29 8.85 8.63
C PRO A 290 16.16 7.34 8.81
N GLU A 291 17.28 6.65 8.94
CA GLU A 291 17.30 5.25 9.37
C GLU A 291 16.23 5.06 10.44
N PHE A 292 15.24 4.22 10.15
CA PHE A 292 14.17 3.89 11.09
C PHE A 292 14.84 3.11 12.21
N ASP A 293 15.27 3.85 13.23
CA ASP A 293 15.87 3.30 14.43
C ASP A 293 14.81 2.41 15.11
N GLU A 294 15.14 1.13 15.32
CA GLU A 294 14.28 0.14 15.98
C GLU A 294 13.86 0.57 17.40
N SER A 295 14.45 1.63 17.95
CA SER A 295 14.00 2.28 19.18
C SER A 295 12.61 2.96 19.10
N TYR A 296 12.07 3.22 17.89
CA TYR A 296 10.81 3.95 17.69
C TYR A 296 9.54 3.07 17.61
N THR A 297 9.66 1.78 17.31
CA THR A 297 8.52 0.86 17.09
C THR A 297 7.71 0.55 18.36
N ASN A 298 8.26 0.84 19.54
CA ASN A 298 7.60 0.61 20.84
C ASN A 298 6.68 1.74 21.31
N ARG A 299 6.50 2.84 20.56
CA ARG A 299 5.59 3.94 20.96
C ARG A 299 4.74 4.42 19.79
N TYR A 300 3.56 3.80 19.63
CA TYR A 300 2.50 4.25 18.73
C TYR A 300 1.46 5.06 19.52
N PHE A 301 0.69 5.88 18.82
CA PHE A 301 -0.50 6.51 19.39
C PHE A 301 -1.73 5.66 19.09
N SER A 302 -2.56 5.39 20.10
CA SER A 302 -3.85 4.72 19.93
C SER A 302 -4.98 5.70 20.19
N PRO A 303 -5.77 6.07 19.17
CA PRO A 303 -6.93 6.95 19.34
C PRO A 303 -8.01 6.36 20.27
N TYR A 304 -7.95 5.06 20.54
CA TYR A 304 -8.99 4.31 21.22
C TYR A 304 -8.64 3.92 22.66
N ALA A 305 -7.40 4.17 23.08
CA ALA A 305 -6.98 3.83 24.43
C ALA A 305 -7.74 4.71 25.43
N LEU A 306 -8.37 4.07 26.41
CA LEU A 306 -9.04 4.70 27.54
C LEU A 306 -10.16 5.69 27.15
N THR A 307 -10.81 5.50 25.99
CA THR A 307 -11.97 6.33 25.59
C THR A 307 -13.23 5.90 26.37
N GLU A 308 -13.66 6.73 27.34
CA GLU A 308 -14.90 6.55 28.13
C GLU A 308 -16.01 7.55 27.71
N ASP A 309 -17.14 7.61 28.42
CA ASP A 309 -18.26 8.51 28.12
C ASP A 309 -17.84 9.98 28.20
N GLY A 310 -17.64 10.61 27.04
CA GLY A 310 -17.29 12.02 26.89
C GLY A 310 -15.79 12.29 26.70
N GLU A 311 -14.92 11.36 27.11
CA GLU A 311 -13.47 11.51 27.03
C GLU A 311 -12.92 10.95 25.71
N ARG A 312 -12.41 11.86 24.88
CA ARG A 312 -11.93 11.55 23.53
C ARG A 312 -10.49 11.93 23.39
N SER A 313 -9.70 11.05 22.78
CA SER A 313 -8.34 11.38 22.38
C SER A 313 -8.36 12.32 21.17
N VAL A 314 -7.30 13.10 21.00
CA VAL A 314 -7.13 13.97 19.83
C VAL A 314 -5.74 13.77 19.28
N CYS A 315 -5.63 13.59 17.97
CA CYS A 315 -4.35 13.47 17.28
C CYS A 315 -4.37 14.30 16.00
N ILE A 316 -3.37 15.15 15.84
CA ILE A 316 -3.11 15.94 14.63
C ILE A 316 -1.84 15.39 14.02
N LEU A 317 -1.95 14.89 12.79
CA LEU A 317 -0.85 14.21 12.11
C LEU A 317 -0.78 14.56 10.62
N GLU A 318 0.37 14.24 10.04
CA GLU A 318 0.56 14.16 8.60
C GLU A 318 1.00 12.73 8.25
N PRO A 319 0.28 12.01 7.38
CA PRO A 319 0.69 10.69 6.95
C PRO A 319 2.04 10.77 6.23
N THR A 320 2.96 9.91 6.64
CA THR A 320 4.29 9.76 6.01
C THR A 320 4.39 8.50 5.15
N GLY A 321 3.32 7.71 5.11
CA GLY A 321 3.15 6.52 4.29
C GLY A 321 1.72 5.96 4.41
N GLY A 322 1.39 4.94 3.63
CA GLY A 322 0.08 4.27 3.68
C GLY A 322 -0.13 3.40 4.92
N PRO A 323 -1.40 3.04 5.26
CA PRO A 323 -1.67 2.14 6.37
C PRO A 323 -1.08 0.74 6.15
N TYR A 324 -0.70 0.09 7.26
CA TYR A 324 -0.03 -1.20 7.27
C TYR A 324 -0.52 -2.07 8.44
N THR A 325 -0.42 -3.39 8.34
CA THR A 325 -0.91 -4.31 9.40
C THR A 325 0.24 -5.09 10.05
N LYS A 326 0.35 -5.09 11.39
CA LYS A 326 1.29 -5.96 12.10
C LYS A 326 0.80 -7.41 12.07
N LEU A 327 1.66 -8.36 11.67
CA LEU A 327 1.27 -9.78 11.53
C LEU A 327 0.88 -10.44 12.86
N GLU A 328 1.60 -10.14 13.95
CA GLU A 328 1.34 -10.75 15.26
C GLU A 328 0.00 -10.33 15.88
N SER A 329 -0.33 -9.03 15.79
CA SER A 329 -1.53 -8.46 16.42
C SER A 329 -2.71 -8.26 15.46
N GLN A 330 -2.47 -8.36 14.15
CA GLN A 330 -3.39 -7.94 13.08
C GLN A 330 -3.90 -6.50 13.21
N GLU A 331 -3.18 -5.68 13.97
CA GLU A 331 -3.49 -4.27 14.17
C GLU A 331 -3.00 -3.44 12.98
N ILE A 332 -3.82 -2.47 12.59
CA ILE A 332 -3.57 -1.59 11.44
C ILE A 332 -2.96 -0.29 11.97
N TYR A 333 -1.90 0.20 11.34
CA TYR A 333 -1.19 1.41 11.73
C TYR A 333 -1.00 2.32 10.52
N VAL A 334 -0.83 3.62 10.74
CA VAL A 334 -0.41 4.58 9.73
C VAL A 334 0.89 5.25 10.17
N PRO A 335 1.98 5.14 9.39
CA PRO A 335 3.22 5.82 9.71
C PRO A 335 3.02 7.32 9.52
N SER A 336 3.25 8.10 10.58
CA SER A 336 2.86 9.50 10.60
C SER A 336 3.93 10.39 11.23
N TYR A 337 3.95 11.66 10.82
CA TYR A 337 4.50 12.74 11.64
C TYR A 337 3.38 13.31 12.50
N VAL A 338 3.44 13.07 13.80
CA VAL A 338 2.45 13.55 14.76
C VAL A 338 2.84 14.95 15.21
N TYR A 339 2.03 15.94 14.85
CA TYR A 339 2.20 17.33 15.30
C TYR A 339 1.95 17.42 16.80
N ALA A 340 0.81 16.90 17.24
CA ALA A 340 0.47 16.70 18.64
C ALA A 340 -0.59 15.60 18.77
N ALA A 341 -0.53 14.80 19.82
CA ALA A 341 -1.57 13.86 20.19
C ALA A 341 -1.69 13.77 21.70
N ARG A 342 -2.92 13.63 22.19
CA ARG A 342 -3.22 13.44 23.61
C ARG A 342 -4.28 12.35 23.77
N GLY A 343 -3.99 11.39 24.65
CA GLY A 343 -4.86 10.27 24.99
C GLY A 343 -6.13 10.72 25.66
N ALA A 344 -7.15 9.87 25.70
CA ALA A 344 -8.43 10.22 26.34
C ALA A 344 -8.30 10.47 27.85
N ASP A 345 -7.26 9.93 28.50
CA ASP A 345 -6.94 10.14 29.91
C ASP A 345 -6.21 11.46 30.20
N GLY A 346 -5.75 12.20 29.18
CA GLY A 346 -4.98 13.44 29.34
C GLY A 346 -3.51 13.26 29.68
N GLU A 347 -3.13 12.08 30.15
CA GLU A 347 -1.77 11.78 30.60
C GLU A 347 -0.87 11.33 29.45
N TYR A 348 -1.40 10.58 28.48
CA TYR A 348 -0.59 10.17 27.33
C TYR A 348 -0.45 11.33 26.34
N GLU A 349 0.77 11.76 26.07
CA GLU A 349 1.05 12.81 25.09
C GLU A 349 2.15 12.44 24.08
N MET A 350 2.03 13.01 22.89
CA MET A 350 3.04 12.90 21.84
C MET A 350 3.12 14.23 21.11
N PHE A 351 4.32 14.81 21.00
CA PHE A 351 4.50 16.11 20.35
C PHE A 351 5.66 16.08 19.36
N ARG A 352 5.43 16.63 18.16
CA ARG A 352 6.41 16.81 17.07
C ARG A 352 7.32 15.60 16.86
N ARG A 353 6.71 14.43 16.66
CA ARG A 353 7.44 13.15 16.58
C ARG A 353 6.94 12.29 15.44
N LYS A 354 7.85 11.58 14.79
CA LYS A 354 7.50 10.46 13.89
C LYS A 354 7.07 9.26 14.72
N ALA A 355 5.83 8.82 14.55
CA ALA A 355 5.27 7.67 15.23
C ALA A 355 4.12 7.06 14.43
N PRO A 356 3.93 5.73 14.52
CA PRO A 356 2.74 5.10 13.97
C PRO A 356 1.48 5.50 14.76
N VAL A 357 0.36 5.64 14.06
CA VAL A 357 -0.96 5.82 14.66
C VAL A 357 -1.82 4.58 14.39
N LEU A 358 -2.35 3.96 15.43
CA LEU A 358 -3.20 2.78 15.33
C LEU A 358 -4.56 3.17 14.71
N LEU A 359 -5.00 2.40 13.72
CA LEU A 359 -6.35 2.43 13.17
C LEU A 359 -7.11 1.16 13.55
N SER A 360 -8.37 1.33 13.87
CA SER A 360 -9.35 0.26 13.90
C SER A 360 -9.72 -0.12 12.47
N LYS A 361 -10.35 -1.28 12.30
CA LYS A 361 -10.91 -1.68 11.01
C LYS A 361 -11.90 -0.64 10.44
N PRO A 362 -12.90 -0.14 11.21
CA PRO A 362 -13.79 0.92 10.73
C PRO A 362 -13.07 2.20 10.29
N ASP A 363 -11.98 2.58 10.96
CA ASP A 363 -11.25 3.80 10.63
C ASP A 363 -10.30 3.60 9.44
N PHE A 364 -9.76 2.40 9.27
CA PHE A 364 -9.05 1.99 8.07
C PHE A 364 -9.96 2.00 6.84
N ASP A 365 -11.19 1.50 6.95
CA ASP A 365 -12.15 1.50 5.84
C ASP A 365 -12.52 2.93 5.37
N LYS A 366 -12.37 3.94 6.25
CA LYS A 366 -12.54 5.36 5.93
C LYS A 366 -11.25 6.04 5.47
N TRP A 367 -10.11 5.37 5.52
CA TRP A 367 -8.82 6.00 5.30
C TRP A 367 -8.61 6.29 3.81
N ASN A 368 -8.82 7.55 3.42
CA ASN A 368 -8.64 8.04 2.04
C ASN A 368 -7.69 9.25 1.96
N TYR A 369 -6.85 9.42 2.99
CA TYR A 369 -5.91 10.53 3.12
C TYR A 369 -4.56 10.22 2.48
N GLN A 370 -3.98 11.23 1.84
CA GLN A 370 -2.74 11.13 1.07
C GLN A 370 -1.56 11.77 1.80
N LEU A 371 -0.36 11.53 1.30
CA LEU A 371 0.84 12.22 1.78
C LEU A 371 0.68 13.74 1.64
N GLY A 372 1.05 14.47 2.69
CA GLY A 372 0.91 15.93 2.75
C GLY A 372 -0.46 16.42 3.24
N ASP A 373 -1.47 15.54 3.35
CA ASP A 373 -2.71 15.88 4.07
C ASP A 373 -2.41 16.07 5.55
N ARG A 374 -2.98 17.11 6.17
CA ARG A 374 -3.04 17.19 7.63
C ARG A 374 -4.35 16.64 8.09
N VAL A 375 -4.26 15.61 8.92
CA VAL A 375 -5.40 14.81 9.36
C VAL A 375 -5.59 15.01 10.84
N VAL A 376 -6.82 15.27 11.25
CA VAL A 376 -7.24 15.22 12.64
C VAL A 376 -7.97 13.90 12.87
N ILE A 377 -7.57 13.16 13.90
CA ILE A 377 -8.27 11.99 14.42
C ILE A 377 -8.80 12.34 15.81
N ILE A 378 -10.12 12.31 15.95
CA ILE A 378 -10.81 12.42 17.23
C ILE A 378 -11.26 11.01 17.62
N GLY A 379 -10.63 10.47 18.67
CA GLY A 379 -10.91 9.14 19.18
C GLY A 379 -12.38 8.98 19.55
N GLY A 380 -13.02 7.95 19.00
CA GLY A 380 -14.41 7.62 19.28
C GLY A 380 -14.54 6.35 20.11
N GLN A 381 -15.63 6.27 20.88
CA GLN A 381 -16.06 5.01 21.48
C GLN A 381 -16.32 3.96 20.40
N SER A 382 -16.21 2.67 20.77
CA SER A 382 -16.35 1.54 19.84
C SER A 382 -15.29 1.49 18.72
N ARG A 383 -14.12 2.10 18.96
CA ARG A 383 -13.02 2.16 18.00
C ARG A 383 -13.42 2.83 16.68
N ASN A 384 -14.26 3.84 16.73
CA ASN A 384 -14.86 4.46 15.55
C ASN A 384 -14.60 5.97 15.57
N SER A 385 -13.40 6.37 15.16
CA SER A 385 -12.97 7.77 15.22
C SER A 385 -13.71 8.62 14.22
N ARG A 386 -13.69 9.92 14.50
CA ARG A 386 -13.90 10.92 13.47
C ARG A 386 -12.56 11.33 12.90
N ILE A 387 -12.49 11.33 11.57
CA ILE A 387 -11.27 11.63 10.83
C ILE A 387 -11.64 12.62 9.72
N PHE A 388 -10.85 13.67 9.56
CA PHE A 388 -11.01 14.67 8.50
C PHE A 388 -9.70 15.40 8.23
N THR A 389 -9.60 16.01 7.05
CA THR A 389 -8.49 16.90 6.73
C THR A 389 -8.74 18.31 7.24
N VAL A 390 -7.65 18.96 7.64
CA VAL A 390 -7.60 20.36 8.02
C VAL A 390 -6.54 21.06 7.17
N ASP A 391 -6.64 22.38 7.04
CA ASP A 391 -5.56 23.13 6.41
C ASP A 391 -4.32 23.22 7.33
N LYS A 392 -3.23 23.78 6.79
CA LYS A 392 -1.96 23.89 7.50
C LYS A 392 -2.07 24.73 8.77
N PHE A 393 -2.80 25.84 8.70
CA PHE A 393 -2.94 26.77 9.81
C PHE A 393 -3.72 26.12 10.96
N ASP A 394 -4.86 25.49 10.62
CA ASP A 394 -5.72 24.85 11.59
C ASP A 394 -5.06 23.63 12.24
N ALA A 395 -4.29 22.85 11.48
CA ALA A 395 -3.49 21.75 12.03
C ALA A 395 -2.49 22.24 13.08
N GLU A 396 -1.74 23.30 12.75
CA GLU A 396 -0.67 23.81 13.61
C GLU A 396 -1.21 24.53 14.85
N ALA A 397 -2.31 25.29 14.70
CA ALA A 397 -2.97 25.96 15.82
C ALA A 397 -3.63 24.96 16.77
N ALA A 398 -4.32 23.94 16.24
CA ALA A 398 -4.88 22.86 17.06
C ALA A 398 -3.78 22.07 17.76
N ALA A 399 -2.69 21.74 17.06
CA ALA A 399 -1.56 21.03 17.64
C ALA A 399 -0.81 21.86 18.70
N GLY A 400 -0.65 23.18 18.46
CA GLY A 400 -0.06 24.10 19.42
C GLY A 400 -0.88 24.20 20.70
N THR A 401 -2.21 24.27 20.57
CA THR A 401 -3.15 24.23 21.70
C THR A 401 -3.04 22.90 22.46
N LEU A 402 -3.02 21.79 21.73
CA LEU A 402 -2.96 20.44 22.32
C LEU A 402 -1.66 20.18 23.08
N ALA A 403 -0.58 20.90 22.75
CA ALA A 403 0.74 20.74 23.33
C ALA A 403 1.00 21.60 24.59
N LEU A 404 0.05 22.44 24.99
CA LEU A 404 0.14 23.19 26.24
C LEU A 404 0.07 22.24 27.45
N ASP A 405 0.58 22.71 28.60
CA ASP A 405 0.56 21.99 29.88
C ASP A 405 -0.90 21.77 30.35
N GLY A 406 -1.17 20.58 30.92
CA GLY A 406 -2.51 20.17 31.35
C GLY A 406 -3.35 19.53 30.23
N ASP A 407 -4.60 19.17 30.50
CA ASP A 407 -5.47 18.53 29.49
C ASP A 407 -6.14 19.54 28.56
N ASN A 408 -5.48 19.82 27.43
CA ASN A 408 -5.95 20.81 26.45
C ASN A 408 -6.72 20.22 25.26
N ARG A 409 -7.29 19.01 25.41
CA ARG A 409 -8.07 18.35 24.33
C ARG A 409 -9.33 19.14 23.96
N GLU A 410 -10.09 19.59 24.96
CA GLU A 410 -11.32 20.37 24.71
C GLU A 410 -11.03 21.68 23.97
N ASP A 411 -9.92 22.34 24.30
CA ASP A 411 -9.52 23.58 23.67
C ASP A 411 -9.10 23.35 22.21
N ALA A 412 -8.35 22.27 21.92
CA ALA A 412 -8.02 21.90 20.56
C ALA A 412 -9.27 21.54 19.73
N LEU A 413 -10.25 20.84 20.32
CA LEU A 413 -11.53 20.55 19.67
C LEU A 413 -12.34 21.83 19.43
N ARG A 414 -12.35 22.74 20.39
CA ARG A 414 -13.04 24.02 20.25
C ARG A 414 -12.41 24.89 19.17
N TRP A 415 -11.09 24.89 19.03
CA TRP A 415 -10.42 25.52 17.89
C TRP A 415 -11.02 25.01 16.57
N LEU A 416 -11.07 23.69 16.41
CA LEU A 416 -11.59 23.06 15.19
C LEU A 416 -13.07 23.38 14.96
N GLU A 417 -13.88 23.43 16.02
CA GLU A 417 -15.29 23.83 15.94
C GLU A 417 -15.46 25.30 15.50
N ILE A 418 -14.62 26.22 16.00
CA ILE A 418 -14.60 27.63 15.59
C ILE A 418 -14.29 27.75 14.09
N GLN A 419 -13.37 26.92 13.60
CA GLN A 419 -13.02 26.81 12.18
C GLN A 419 -14.02 25.98 11.35
N GLU A 420 -15.19 25.68 11.93
CA GLU A 420 -16.33 25.01 11.29
C GLU A 420 -16.09 23.55 10.90
N TYR A 421 -15.09 22.90 11.49
CA TYR A 421 -14.93 21.46 11.39
C TYR A 421 -15.96 20.76 12.28
N ASP A 422 -16.58 19.72 11.75
CA ASP A 422 -17.54 18.92 12.50
C ASP A 422 -16.82 18.02 13.50
N ILE A 423 -16.68 18.46 14.75
CA ILE A 423 -16.04 17.66 15.82
C ILE A 423 -16.97 16.59 16.42
N GLY A 424 -18.29 16.74 16.23
CA GLY A 424 -19.42 15.85 16.61
C GLY A 424 -19.23 14.92 17.81
N ALA A 425 -19.91 13.76 17.78
CA ALA A 425 -19.93 12.79 18.89
C ALA A 425 -19.13 11.49 18.60
N SER A 426 -19.11 11.00 17.35
CA SER A 426 -18.24 9.92 16.81
C SER A 426 -18.76 9.45 15.42
N GLY A 427 -17.97 8.68 14.67
CA GLY A 427 -18.52 7.65 13.77
C GLY A 427 -18.81 7.95 12.28
N MET A 428 -18.60 9.16 11.75
CA MET A 428 -18.66 9.44 10.30
C MET A 428 -17.47 10.26 9.83
N HIS A 429 -17.14 10.19 8.53
CA HIS A 429 -16.30 11.20 7.86
C HIS A 429 -16.80 12.58 8.28
N GLY A 430 -15.90 13.47 8.71
CA GLY A 430 -16.30 14.86 8.88
C GLY A 430 -16.74 15.37 7.50
N GLU A 431 -18.02 15.72 7.33
CA GLU A 431 -18.44 16.39 6.10
C GLU A 431 -17.64 17.70 5.96
N ARG A 432 -17.22 17.96 4.72
CA ARG A 432 -16.45 19.16 4.37
C ARG A 432 -17.34 20.39 4.57
N LYS A 433 -16.98 21.23 5.55
CA LYS A 433 -17.53 22.55 5.89
C LYS A 433 -19.07 22.63 5.84
N PHE A 434 -19.70 22.73 7.01
CA PHE A 434 -21.05 23.31 7.08
C PHE A 434 -21.00 24.69 6.41
N LYS A 435 -21.80 24.91 5.36
CA LYS A 435 -22.11 26.27 4.92
C LYS A 435 -22.95 26.95 6.02
N ALA A 436 -22.36 27.76 6.89
CA ALA A 436 -23.07 28.85 7.57
C ALA A 436 -22.15 29.83 8.33
N THR A 437 -22.28 31.10 7.94
CA THR A 437 -21.80 32.33 8.60
C THR A 437 -20.31 32.63 8.38
N SER A 438 -19.97 33.79 7.79
CA SER A 438 -18.57 34.13 7.50
C SER A 438 -17.75 34.10 8.78
N GLN A 439 -16.60 33.43 8.76
CA GLN A 439 -15.60 33.32 9.84
C GLN A 439 -15.39 34.64 10.61
N ASP A 440 -15.41 35.77 9.92
CA ASP A 440 -15.32 37.13 10.48
C ASP A 440 -16.43 37.47 11.49
N GLU A 441 -17.66 36.98 11.28
CA GLU A 441 -18.81 37.24 12.14
C GLU A 441 -18.71 36.45 13.45
N LYS A 442 -18.21 35.21 13.39
CA LYS A 442 -17.92 34.39 14.58
C LYS A 442 -16.76 34.96 15.39
N ILE A 443 -15.66 35.36 14.74
CA ILE A 443 -14.52 35.99 15.43
C ILE A 443 -14.95 37.29 16.11
N ARG A 444 -15.78 38.13 15.46
CA ARG A 444 -16.33 39.35 16.07
C ARG A 444 -17.25 39.06 17.25
N GLN A 445 -18.05 38.01 17.16
CA GLN A 445 -18.90 37.59 18.27
C GLN A 445 -18.06 37.15 19.48
N ILE A 446 -17.07 36.28 19.26
CA ILE A 446 -16.14 35.80 20.30
C ILE A 446 -15.41 36.99 20.94
N GLN A 447 -14.83 37.87 20.11
CA GLN A 447 -14.17 39.08 20.60
C GLN A 447 -15.09 39.89 21.52
N SER A 448 -16.33 40.13 21.08
CA SER A 448 -17.25 40.95 21.85
C SER A 448 -17.74 40.30 23.13
N GLU A 449 -17.90 38.97 23.17
CA GLU A 449 -18.29 38.24 24.39
C GLU A 449 -17.15 38.23 25.43
N LEU A 450 -15.90 38.07 24.98
CA LEU A 450 -14.70 38.16 25.83
C LEU A 450 -14.52 39.57 26.41
N GLU A 451 -14.67 40.61 25.58
CA GLU A 451 -14.56 42.01 26.03
C GLU A 451 -15.62 42.42 27.06
N ARG A 452 -16.80 41.79 27.02
CA ARG A 452 -17.89 42.02 28.00
C ARG A 452 -17.78 41.14 29.25
N GLY A 453 -16.83 40.21 29.30
CA GLY A 453 -16.74 39.20 30.37
C GLY A 453 -17.90 38.20 30.38
N GLU A 454 -18.63 38.08 29.26
CA GLU A 454 -19.73 37.11 29.08
C GLU A 454 -19.19 35.69 28.79
N ARG A 455 -17.91 35.61 28.41
CA ARG A 455 -17.17 34.38 28.12
C ARG A 455 -15.82 34.43 28.85
N GLU A 456 -15.42 33.32 29.47
CA GLU A 456 -14.07 33.22 30.04
C GLU A 456 -13.02 33.07 28.93
N PRO A 457 -11.87 33.75 29.04
CA PRO A 457 -10.82 33.68 28.03
C PRO A 457 -10.25 32.27 27.93
N ARG A 458 -10.40 31.68 26.75
CA ARG A 458 -9.72 30.44 26.38
C ARG A 458 -8.76 30.68 25.25
N TYR A 459 -7.65 29.96 25.30
CA TYR A 459 -6.52 30.19 24.42
C TYR A 459 -6.84 30.09 22.91
N PRO A 460 -7.64 29.13 22.42
CA PRO A 460 -8.01 29.06 21.00
C PRO A 460 -8.81 30.25 20.48
N GLU A 461 -9.73 30.73 21.31
CA GLU A 461 -10.62 31.85 21.01
C GLU A 461 -9.82 33.15 21.01
N VAL A 462 -8.97 33.30 22.02
CA VAL A 462 -8.05 34.43 22.14
C VAL A 462 -7.08 34.45 20.97
N LEU A 463 -6.49 33.32 20.58
CA LEU A 463 -5.59 33.25 19.44
C LEU A 463 -6.29 33.59 18.12
N SER A 464 -7.51 33.09 17.90
CA SER A 464 -8.32 33.40 16.70
C SER A 464 -8.55 34.90 16.55
N VAL A 465 -8.98 35.55 17.63
CA VAL A 465 -9.21 37.00 17.64
C VAL A 465 -7.88 37.75 17.51
N SER A 466 -6.81 37.27 18.15
CA SER A 466 -5.47 37.85 18.05
C SER A 466 -4.95 37.85 16.62
N CYS A 467 -5.10 36.75 15.87
CA CYS A 467 -4.74 36.67 14.46
C CYS A 467 -5.54 37.68 13.61
N SER A 468 -6.85 37.80 13.88
CA SER A 468 -7.69 38.81 13.21
C SER A 468 -7.25 40.25 13.55
N LEU A 469 -6.87 40.51 14.80
CA LEU A 469 -6.39 41.83 15.25
C LEU A 469 -4.99 42.14 14.71
N LEU A 470 -4.11 41.13 14.59
CA LEU A 470 -2.82 41.26 13.93
C LEU A 470 -3.03 41.67 12.47
N GLN A 471 -3.88 40.95 11.74
CA GLN A 471 -4.14 41.21 10.33
C GLN A 471 -4.76 42.59 10.08
N ASN A 472 -5.65 43.05 10.97
CA ASN A 472 -6.43 44.29 10.77
C ASN A 472 -5.90 45.50 11.54
N GLY A 473 -4.97 45.33 12.48
CA GLY A 473 -4.53 46.40 13.38
C GLY A 473 -3.11 46.25 13.94
N GLY A 474 -2.37 45.24 13.50
CA GLY A 474 -0.96 45.06 13.82
C GLY A 474 -0.69 44.60 15.25
N TRP A 475 0.60 44.44 15.55
CA TRP A 475 1.10 43.89 16.82
C TRP A 475 0.48 44.55 18.05
N GLN A 476 0.54 45.89 18.12
CA GLN A 476 0.13 46.63 19.32
C GLN A 476 -1.35 46.39 19.66
N ARG A 477 -2.21 46.32 18.65
CA ARG A 477 -3.65 46.09 18.86
C ARG A 477 -3.92 44.68 19.39
N ALA A 478 -3.27 43.67 18.81
CA ALA A 478 -3.40 42.30 19.30
C ALA A 478 -2.83 42.16 20.73
N TRP A 479 -1.68 42.79 21.00
CA TRP A 479 -1.03 42.78 22.31
C TRP A 479 -1.89 43.40 23.41
N ASP A 480 -2.38 44.63 23.19
CA ASP A 480 -3.19 45.34 24.18
C ASP A 480 -4.52 44.62 24.44
N TRP A 481 -5.09 44.00 23.39
CA TRP A 481 -6.29 43.18 23.53
C TRP A 481 -6.05 41.91 24.36
N ASN A 482 -4.97 41.16 24.09
CA ASN A 482 -4.60 39.99 24.92
C ASN A 482 -4.39 40.38 26.38
N LYS A 483 -3.71 41.51 26.62
CA LYS A 483 -3.49 42.03 27.96
C LYS A 483 -4.79 42.38 28.68
N SER A 484 -5.75 42.96 27.96
CA SER A 484 -7.07 43.30 28.51
C SER A 484 -7.95 42.07 28.78
N VAL A 485 -7.82 41.02 27.98
CA VAL A 485 -8.70 39.83 28.05
C VAL A 485 -8.20 38.82 29.09
N TRP A 486 -6.88 38.62 29.18
CA TRP A 486 -6.30 37.75 30.21
C TRP A 486 -6.16 38.43 31.57
N ASP A 487 -6.09 39.77 31.60
CA ASP A 487 -5.97 40.59 32.81
C ASP A 487 -4.87 40.07 33.75
N ASP A 488 -5.22 39.64 34.97
CA ASP A 488 -4.28 39.08 35.95
C ASP A 488 -3.58 37.77 35.49
N LYS A 489 -4.12 37.08 34.48
CA LYS A 489 -3.55 35.86 33.90
C LYS A 489 -2.70 36.12 32.66
N PHE A 490 -2.45 37.38 32.30
CA PHE A 490 -1.67 37.73 31.12
C PHE A 490 -0.19 37.38 31.31
N ASP A 491 0.30 36.43 30.52
CA ASP A 491 1.73 36.13 30.41
C ASP A 491 2.35 36.86 29.20
N PRO A 492 3.20 37.89 29.41
CA PRO A 492 3.82 38.63 28.33
C PRO A 492 4.85 37.81 27.55
N GLU A 493 5.58 36.89 28.17
CA GLU A 493 6.58 36.08 27.47
C GLU A 493 5.90 35.05 26.57
N GLU A 494 4.88 34.38 27.09
CA GLU A 494 4.09 33.42 26.32
C GLU A 494 3.34 34.11 25.19
N THR A 495 2.65 35.22 25.45
CA THR A 495 1.93 35.98 24.41
C THR A 495 2.88 36.49 23.33
N HIS A 496 4.06 37.02 23.70
CA HIS A 496 5.05 37.50 22.73
C HIS A 496 5.53 36.38 21.83
N ARG A 497 5.87 35.22 22.42
CA ARG A 497 6.29 34.03 21.68
C ARG A 497 5.21 33.64 20.67
N LEU A 498 3.96 33.62 21.07
CA LEU A 498 2.85 33.15 20.22
C LEU A 498 2.56 34.06 19.04
N LEU A 499 2.44 35.36 19.29
CA LEU A 499 2.20 36.32 18.20
C LEU A 499 3.41 36.37 17.26
N SER A 500 4.63 36.27 17.78
CA SER A 500 5.85 36.19 16.97
C SER A 500 5.89 34.92 16.11
N ASP A 501 5.56 33.77 16.71
CA ASP A 501 5.53 32.48 16.01
C ASP A 501 4.50 32.51 14.87
N VAL A 502 3.32 33.12 15.08
CA VAL A 502 2.31 33.32 14.02
C VAL A 502 2.85 34.17 12.88
N ILE A 503 3.44 35.34 13.16
CA ILE A 503 3.94 36.25 12.13
C ILE A 503 5.09 35.62 11.32
N GLN A 504 6.03 34.96 12.00
CA GLN A 504 7.18 34.32 11.34
C GLN A 504 6.77 33.14 10.46
N ARG A 505 5.67 32.47 10.81
CA ARG A 505 5.21 31.26 10.13
C ARG A 505 4.32 31.54 8.92
N TYR A 506 3.71 32.72 8.86
CA TYR A 506 2.81 33.17 7.80
C TYR A 506 3.22 34.56 7.25
N PRO A 507 4.43 34.70 6.67
CA PRO A 507 4.93 35.97 6.15
C PRO A 507 4.09 36.54 5.00
N GLU A 508 3.34 35.71 4.28
CA GLU A 508 2.39 36.12 3.24
C GLU A 508 1.23 36.95 3.79
N ASP A 509 0.75 36.62 5.00
CA ASP A 509 -0.39 37.29 5.64
C ASP A 509 0.04 38.40 6.59
N TYR A 510 1.20 38.24 7.25
CA TYR A 510 1.66 39.14 8.30
C TYR A 510 3.03 39.77 8.05
N GLY A 511 3.67 39.56 6.89
CA GLY A 511 5.02 40.07 6.61
C GLY A 511 5.14 41.61 6.63
N HIS A 512 4.01 42.30 6.71
CA HIS A 512 3.94 43.76 6.90
C HIS A 512 3.95 44.19 8.38
N ILE A 513 3.95 43.24 9.34
CA ILE A 513 3.94 43.50 10.78
C ILE A 513 5.35 43.36 11.34
N GLU A 514 5.87 44.42 11.94
CA GLU A 514 7.15 44.39 12.65
C GLU A 514 6.98 43.75 14.04
N ILE A 515 7.76 42.69 14.32
CA ILE A 515 7.79 42.03 15.63
C ILE A 515 8.68 42.88 16.56
N PRO A 516 8.15 43.41 17.69
CA PRO A 516 8.94 44.16 18.64
C PRO A 516 10.02 43.28 19.28
N PRO A 517 11.20 43.85 19.60
CA PRO A 517 12.21 43.14 20.38
C PRO A 517 11.64 42.72 21.73
N ARG A 518 12.11 41.57 22.23
CA ARG A 518 11.74 41.02 23.54
C ARG A 518 12.09 41.97 24.68
#